data_AF-A0A8H6MPX5-F1
#
_entry.id   AF-A0A8H6MPX5-F1
#
_cell.length_a   1.000
_cell.length_b   1.000
_cell.length_c   1.000
_cell.angle_alpha   90.00
_cell.angle_beta   90.00
_cell.angle_gamma   90.00
#
_symmetry.space_group_name_H-M   'P 1'
#
loop_
_entity.id
_entity.type
_entity.pdbx_description
1 polymer ?
#
loop_
_entity_poly.entity_id
_entity_poly.type
_entity_poly.pdbx_seq_one_letter_code
_entity_poly.pdbx_strand_id
1 'polypeptide(L)'
;MRFSALTAAGLLALPGVSANLHELAVAAGKKYFGTATDNSELKDAAYVEILKDPKMFGQITPGNGQKWQFTEKSQGVFSYTGGDEIADFAKTNGMLLRCHTLVWHSQLPDWVSSGTWTKEQLTSIIETHISNVAGHYKGQCYAWDVVNEALNEDGTYRDSVFHKVLGTDFIPLAFKAAAAADPEAKLYYNDYNIELPGNKQKEVLNIIKSIKDAGARIDGLGLQAHLIVGSAGSRSSLSGVLQSYVDAGVTEVAYTELDIRHKSIPADAAAQTQQATDYVSVVGACLDIPECVGVTIWDWTDKYSWIPSVFPGTGEALPWDENFKPKPAYTAISSLLAGAGKGGAAPATSAAPVATGAASSAAPAVSTTEAAAVPSEPAASAPAASEPAASEPAAAEPTPAEPTPETSAPAVTSAPSAPAAAPASATTLVTSVRSKCAGGSNAEAASSAPAAAASGAVGATAARYAQCGGNGYTGPTTCAEGYTCQKQNDWYSQCQ
;
A
#
# COMPACT_ATOMS: atom_id res chain seq x y z
N MET A 1 -44.16 41.46 -41.27
CA MET A 1 -43.90 40.76 -40.00
C MET A 1 -43.09 39.52 -40.34
N ARG A 2 -41.82 39.44 -39.91
CA ARG A 2 -40.92 38.31 -40.19
C ARG A 2 -41.07 37.29 -39.06
N PHE A 3 -41.42 36.06 -39.38
CA PHE A 3 -41.39 34.94 -38.43
C PHE A 3 -39.96 34.43 -38.31
N SER A 4 -39.35 34.58 -37.13
CA SER A 4 -38.08 33.91 -36.79
C SER A 4 -38.36 32.46 -36.44
N ALA A 5 -37.73 31.55 -37.18
CA ALA A 5 -37.68 30.14 -36.84
C ALA A 5 -36.76 29.93 -35.63
N LEU A 6 -37.31 29.40 -34.55
CA LEU A 6 -36.55 28.88 -33.41
C LEU A 6 -35.93 27.53 -33.82
N THR A 7 -34.62 27.50 -34.07
CA THR A 7 -33.86 26.24 -34.09
C THR A 7 -33.67 25.76 -32.67
N ALA A 8 -34.52 24.83 -32.23
CA ALA A 8 -34.27 24.01 -31.06
C ALA A 8 -33.11 23.06 -31.38
N ALA A 9 -31.92 23.36 -30.86
CA ALA A 9 -30.81 22.41 -30.83
C ALA A 9 -31.18 21.31 -29.81
N GLY A 10 -31.62 20.15 -30.32
CA GLY A 10 -31.80 18.96 -29.51
C GLY A 10 -30.44 18.53 -28.95
N LEU A 11 -30.27 18.68 -27.64
CA LEU A 11 -29.19 18.04 -26.90
C LEU A 11 -29.47 16.52 -26.97
N LEU A 12 -28.83 15.84 -27.92
CA LEU A 12 -28.76 14.39 -27.93
C LEU A 12 -28.05 13.98 -26.64
N ALA A 13 -28.83 13.54 -25.66
CA ALA A 13 -28.32 12.77 -24.54
C ALA A 13 -27.65 11.53 -25.14
N LEU A 14 -26.32 11.56 -25.23
CA LEU A 14 -25.54 10.36 -25.51
C LEU A 14 -25.94 9.33 -24.43
N PRO A 15 -26.30 8.10 -24.81
CA PRO A 15 -26.56 7.05 -23.83
C PRO A 15 -25.34 6.98 -22.92
N GLY A 16 -25.57 7.06 -21.60
CA GLY A 16 -24.52 7.06 -20.60
C GLY A 16 -23.61 5.86 -20.84
N VAL A 17 -22.43 6.12 -21.41
CA VAL A 17 -21.36 5.14 -21.48
C VAL A 17 -20.97 4.93 -20.02
N SER A 18 -21.44 3.83 -19.41
CA SER A 18 -20.86 3.34 -18.16
C SER A 18 -19.40 3.06 -18.48
N ALA A 19 -18.54 3.99 -18.10
CA ALA A 19 -17.15 4.00 -18.46
C ALA A 19 -16.37 3.14 -17.46
N ASN A 20 -15.88 2.04 -17.97
CA ASN A 20 -15.01 1.12 -17.26
C ASN A 20 -13.65 1.80 -17.01
N LEU A 21 -13.40 2.25 -15.77
CA LEU A 21 -12.23 3.10 -15.46
C LEU A 21 -10.91 2.41 -15.77
N HIS A 22 -10.77 1.12 -15.42
CA HIS A 22 -9.56 0.35 -15.73
C HIS A 22 -9.36 0.18 -17.24
N GLU A 23 -10.40 -0.18 -18.00
CA GLU A 23 -10.32 -0.30 -19.46
C GLU A 23 -9.85 1.00 -20.12
N LEU A 24 -10.37 2.15 -19.65
CA LEU A 24 -9.95 3.46 -20.14
C LEU A 24 -8.53 3.83 -19.72
N ALA A 25 -8.11 3.49 -18.49
CA ALA A 25 -6.75 3.71 -18.03
C ALA A 25 -5.73 2.90 -18.84
N VAL A 26 -6.02 1.63 -19.14
CA VAL A 26 -5.19 0.79 -20.01
C VAL A 26 -5.14 1.35 -21.43
N ALA A 27 -6.27 1.78 -21.99
CA ALA A 27 -6.28 2.45 -23.29
C ALA A 27 -5.46 3.75 -23.31
N ALA A 28 -5.35 4.44 -22.16
CA ALA A 28 -4.51 5.61 -21.97
C ALA A 28 -3.04 5.30 -21.63
N GLY A 29 -2.62 4.03 -21.72
CA GLY A 29 -1.24 3.60 -21.52
C GLY A 29 -0.84 3.35 -20.07
N LYS A 30 -1.81 3.27 -19.15
CA LYS A 30 -1.57 2.92 -17.74
C LYS A 30 -1.71 1.43 -17.51
N LYS A 31 -1.10 0.94 -16.45
CA LYS A 31 -1.16 -0.48 -16.09
C LYS A 31 -2.48 -0.82 -15.43
N TYR A 32 -3.02 0.08 -14.61
CA TYR A 32 -4.30 -0.11 -13.95
C TYR A 32 -4.98 1.20 -13.56
N PHE A 33 -6.32 1.14 -13.44
CA PHE A 33 -7.08 1.86 -12.43
C PHE A 33 -7.58 0.81 -11.41
N GLY A 34 -7.46 1.09 -10.12
CA GLY A 34 -7.75 0.15 -9.05
C GLY A 34 -8.48 0.76 -7.88
N THR A 35 -8.81 -0.06 -6.90
CA THR A 35 -9.49 0.35 -5.67
C THR A 35 -9.05 -0.49 -4.48
N ALA A 36 -9.06 0.09 -3.27
CA ALA A 36 -9.01 -0.70 -2.05
C ALA A 36 -10.37 -1.35 -1.74
N THR A 37 -10.38 -2.35 -0.86
CA THR A 37 -11.59 -2.90 -0.23
C THR A 37 -11.20 -3.53 1.10
N ASP A 38 -12.18 -3.84 1.94
CA ASP A 38 -12.01 -4.63 3.15
C ASP A 38 -12.95 -5.82 3.24
N ASN A 39 -12.56 -6.83 4.02
CA ASN A 39 -13.25 -8.13 4.12
C ASN A 39 -14.75 -8.01 4.43
N SER A 40 -15.12 -7.01 5.24
CA SER A 40 -16.52 -6.83 5.67
C SER A 40 -17.45 -6.40 4.53
N GLU A 41 -16.92 -5.72 3.52
CA GLU A 41 -17.66 -5.14 2.38
C GLU A 41 -18.04 -6.22 1.36
N LEU A 42 -17.27 -7.33 1.30
CA LEU A 42 -17.53 -8.46 0.39
C LEU A 42 -18.87 -9.17 0.64
N LYS A 43 -19.57 -8.83 1.74
CA LYS A 43 -20.91 -9.32 2.05
C LYS A 43 -22.03 -8.53 1.35
N ASP A 44 -21.74 -7.34 0.86
CA ASP A 44 -22.69 -6.53 0.10
C ASP A 44 -22.62 -6.91 -1.38
N ALA A 45 -23.63 -7.65 -1.84
CA ALA A 45 -23.69 -8.13 -3.23
C ALA A 45 -23.73 -6.98 -4.26
N ALA A 46 -24.35 -5.84 -3.93
CA ALA A 46 -24.43 -4.70 -4.85
C ALA A 46 -23.08 -3.97 -4.95
N TYR A 47 -22.34 -3.90 -3.85
CA TYR A 47 -20.96 -3.44 -3.84
C TYR A 47 -20.06 -4.37 -4.67
N VAL A 48 -20.10 -5.67 -4.37
CA VAL A 48 -19.25 -6.67 -5.04
C VAL A 48 -19.52 -6.78 -6.54
N GLU A 49 -20.75 -6.54 -6.99
CA GLU A 49 -21.09 -6.57 -8.42
C GLU A 49 -20.26 -5.58 -9.24
N ILE A 50 -20.00 -4.39 -8.69
CA ILE A 50 -19.15 -3.37 -9.35
C ILE A 50 -17.67 -3.67 -9.07
N LEU A 51 -17.32 -4.00 -7.82
CA LEU A 51 -15.94 -4.27 -7.43
C LEU A 51 -15.30 -5.38 -8.29
N LYS A 52 -16.04 -6.46 -8.58
CA LYS A 52 -15.51 -7.64 -9.28
C LYS A 52 -15.32 -7.43 -10.79
N ASP A 53 -15.82 -6.33 -11.37
CA ASP A 53 -15.69 -6.10 -12.82
C ASP A 53 -14.25 -5.69 -13.15
N PRO A 54 -13.45 -6.56 -13.81
CA PRO A 54 -12.05 -6.26 -14.12
C PRO A 54 -11.90 -5.10 -15.10
N LYS A 55 -12.96 -4.71 -15.81
CA LYS A 55 -12.94 -3.52 -16.67
C LYS A 55 -13.12 -2.25 -15.85
N MET A 56 -13.84 -2.32 -14.74
CA MET A 56 -13.97 -1.19 -13.81
C MET A 56 -12.70 -1.03 -12.98
N PHE A 57 -12.24 -2.12 -12.35
CA PHE A 57 -11.05 -2.14 -11.50
C PHE A 57 -10.16 -3.32 -11.88
N GLY A 58 -8.94 -3.04 -12.34
CA GLY A 58 -7.96 -4.10 -12.69
C GLY A 58 -6.87 -4.27 -11.65
N GLN A 59 -6.99 -3.61 -10.50
CA GLN A 59 -6.09 -3.74 -9.36
C GLN A 59 -6.88 -3.59 -8.06
N ILE A 60 -6.52 -4.38 -7.05
CA ILE A 60 -7.12 -4.33 -5.72
C ILE A 60 -6.07 -4.27 -4.60
N THR A 61 -6.38 -3.54 -3.53
CA THR A 61 -5.55 -3.42 -2.33
C THR A 61 -6.37 -3.87 -1.11
N PRO A 62 -5.88 -4.80 -0.26
CA PRO A 62 -6.54 -5.11 1.01
C PRO A 62 -6.34 -3.95 1.99
N GLY A 63 -7.42 -3.29 2.39
CA GLY A 63 -7.35 -2.13 3.28
C GLY A 63 -6.80 -2.45 4.67
N ASN A 64 -7.01 -3.68 5.16
CA ASN A 64 -6.59 -4.08 6.51
C ASN A 64 -5.96 -5.47 6.62
N GLY A 65 -6.52 -6.50 5.96
CA GLY A 65 -6.20 -7.91 6.23
C GLY A 65 -4.73 -8.36 6.12
N GLN A 66 -3.85 -7.54 5.55
CA GLN A 66 -2.41 -7.81 5.43
C GLN A 66 -1.51 -7.01 6.41
N LYS A 67 -2.06 -6.04 7.15
CA LYS A 67 -1.30 -5.25 8.14
C LYS A 67 -0.86 -6.10 9.33
N TRP A 68 0.23 -5.69 9.99
CA TRP A 68 0.93 -6.48 11.02
C TRP A 68 0.01 -6.99 12.14
N GLN A 69 -0.91 -6.16 12.69
CA GLN A 69 -1.82 -6.60 13.74
C GLN A 69 -2.74 -7.77 13.35
N PHE A 70 -2.99 -7.97 12.06
CA PHE A 70 -3.83 -9.05 11.55
C PHE A 70 -3.02 -10.27 11.14
N THR A 71 -1.81 -10.06 10.62
CA THR A 71 -0.96 -11.13 10.11
C THR A 71 -0.09 -11.78 11.17
N GLU A 72 0.28 -11.07 12.24
CA GLU A 72 1.11 -11.58 13.34
C GLU A 72 0.72 -10.97 14.69
N LYS A 73 -0.53 -11.23 15.11
CA LYS A 73 -1.09 -10.67 16.35
C LYS A 73 -0.31 -11.05 17.62
N SER A 74 0.39 -12.17 17.59
CA SER A 74 1.29 -12.62 18.66
C SER A 74 2.58 -13.12 18.03
N GLN A 75 3.72 -12.88 18.70
CA GLN A 75 5.04 -13.17 18.16
C GLN A 75 5.16 -14.60 17.61
N GLY A 76 5.49 -14.75 16.33
CA GLY A 76 5.65 -16.03 15.65
C GLY A 76 4.34 -16.78 15.34
N VAL A 77 3.17 -16.21 15.63
CA VAL A 77 1.86 -16.79 15.32
C VAL A 77 1.23 -16.03 14.17
N PHE A 78 1.36 -16.60 12.96
CA PHE A 78 0.87 -15.98 11.74
C PHE A 78 -0.56 -16.42 11.38
N SER A 79 -1.34 -15.47 10.86
CA SER A 79 -2.67 -15.72 10.29
C SER A 79 -2.84 -14.94 8.99
N TYR A 80 -3.11 -15.64 7.89
CA TYR A 80 -3.27 -15.01 6.58
C TYR A 80 -4.73 -14.89 6.13
N THR A 81 -5.68 -15.43 6.91
CA THR A 81 -7.10 -15.55 6.55
C THR A 81 -7.70 -14.29 5.93
N GLY A 82 -7.50 -13.12 6.56
CA GLY A 82 -8.07 -11.86 6.08
C GLY A 82 -7.42 -11.38 4.77
N GLY A 83 -6.10 -11.46 4.67
CA GLY A 83 -5.41 -11.07 3.44
C GLY A 83 -5.61 -12.06 2.28
N ASP A 84 -5.72 -13.36 2.58
CA ASP A 84 -5.99 -14.41 1.59
C ASP A 84 -7.36 -14.23 0.92
N GLU A 85 -8.38 -13.83 1.67
CA GLU A 85 -9.71 -13.58 1.10
C GLU A 85 -9.68 -12.51 -0.02
N ILE A 86 -8.91 -11.43 0.17
CA ILE A 86 -8.76 -10.38 -0.84
C ILE A 86 -7.80 -10.80 -1.95
N ALA A 87 -6.72 -11.53 -1.64
CA ALA A 87 -5.81 -12.04 -2.64
C ALA A 87 -6.50 -13.05 -3.58
N ASP A 88 -7.34 -13.93 -3.04
CA ASP A 88 -8.15 -14.88 -3.80
C ASP A 88 -9.22 -14.16 -4.62
N PHE A 89 -9.82 -13.09 -4.09
CA PHE A 89 -10.71 -12.22 -4.86
C PHE A 89 -9.99 -11.61 -6.07
N ALA A 90 -8.79 -11.06 -5.86
CA ALA A 90 -7.97 -10.47 -6.93
C ALA A 90 -7.69 -11.51 -8.02
N LYS A 91 -7.20 -12.68 -7.61
CA LYS A 91 -6.86 -13.79 -8.51
C LYS A 91 -8.07 -14.30 -9.28
N THR A 92 -9.20 -14.48 -8.62
CA THR A 92 -10.45 -14.96 -9.23
C THR A 92 -10.95 -14.03 -10.33
N ASN A 93 -10.81 -12.72 -10.12
CA ASN A 93 -11.29 -11.70 -11.05
C ASN A 93 -10.19 -11.17 -12.00
N GLY A 94 -8.98 -11.74 -11.96
CA GLY A 94 -7.88 -11.35 -12.86
C GLY A 94 -7.32 -9.95 -12.60
N MET A 95 -7.33 -9.51 -11.34
CA MET A 95 -6.82 -8.21 -10.92
C MET A 95 -5.38 -8.30 -10.43
N LEU A 96 -4.62 -7.23 -10.61
CA LEU A 96 -3.35 -7.05 -9.90
C LEU A 96 -3.61 -6.89 -8.40
N LEU A 97 -2.75 -7.47 -7.55
CA LEU A 97 -2.80 -7.26 -6.12
C LEU A 97 -1.66 -6.32 -5.71
N ARG A 98 -1.99 -5.16 -5.12
CA ARG A 98 -1.00 -4.39 -4.34
C ARG A 98 -1.12 -4.84 -2.91
N CYS A 99 -0.07 -5.43 -2.38
CA CYS A 99 -0.03 -5.89 -1.01
C CYS A 99 0.38 -4.76 -0.07
N HIS A 100 -0.34 -4.63 1.05
CA HIS A 100 -0.29 -3.46 1.91
C HIS A 100 -0.58 -3.85 3.37
N THR A 101 0.32 -3.64 4.33
CA THR A 101 1.70 -3.13 4.27
C THR A 101 2.54 -3.86 5.33
N LEU A 102 3.86 -3.94 5.14
CA LEU A 102 4.74 -4.75 5.98
C LEU A 102 5.20 -4.02 7.26
N VAL A 103 5.66 -2.78 7.14
CA VAL A 103 6.18 -2.00 8.27
C VAL A 103 5.49 -0.65 8.34
N TRP A 104 4.67 -0.48 9.37
CA TRP A 104 3.94 0.76 9.64
C TRP A 104 3.83 0.99 11.14
N HIS A 105 3.85 2.26 11.55
CA HIS A 105 3.74 2.65 12.96
C HIS A 105 2.34 2.41 13.54
N SER A 106 1.32 2.39 12.68
CA SER A 106 -0.07 2.17 13.04
C SER A 106 -0.48 0.73 12.78
N GLN A 107 -1.57 0.28 13.42
CA GLN A 107 -2.09 -1.08 13.32
C GLN A 107 -1.00 -2.14 13.54
N LEU A 108 -0.12 -1.84 14.50
CA LEU A 108 0.99 -2.66 14.93
C LEU A 108 0.56 -3.44 16.19
N PRO A 109 0.84 -4.74 16.31
CA PRO A 109 0.41 -5.50 17.48
C PRO A 109 1.17 -5.05 18.74
N ASP A 110 0.46 -5.06 19.87
CA ASP A 110 0.96 -4.55 21.17
C ASP A 110 2.31 -5.14 21.58
N TRP A 111 2.57 -6.40 21.25
CA TRP A 111 3.82 -7.07 21.60
C TRP A 111 5.02 -6.41 20.90
N VAL A 112 4.85 -5.83 19.71
CA VAL A 112 5.90 -5.09 19.00
C VAL A 112 5.95 -3.65 19.51
N SER A 113 4.81 -2.95 19.54
CA SER A 113 4.75 -1.50 19.83
C SER A 113 5.18 -1.17 21.26
N SER A 114 4.84 -2.01 22.24
CA SER A 114 5.14 -1.82 23.66
C SER A 114 6.34 -2.65 24.13
N GLY A 115 6.99 -3.40 23.24
CA GLY A 115 8.15 -4.20 23.57
C GLY A 115 9.40 -3.35 23.82
N THR A 116 10.25 -3.77 24.75
CA THR A 116 11.59 -3.18 24.96
C THR A 116 12.60 -4.03 24.22
N TRP A 117 13.10 -3.52 23.09
CA TRP A 117 13.93 -4.28 22.17
C TRP A 117 15.35 -3.73 22.06
N THR A 118 16.33 -4.63 21.98
CA THR A 118 17.63 -4.25 21.42
C THR A 118 17.54 -4.10 19.90
N LYS A 119 18.56 -3.50 19.27
CA LYS A 119 18.65 -3.39 17.81
C LYS A 119 18.60 -4.75 17.14
N GLU A 120 19.31 -5.74 17.69
CA GLU A 120 19.40 -7.10 17.15
C GLU A 120 18.04 -7.81 17.22
N GLN A 121 17.33 -7.65 18.34
CA GLN A 121 15.99 -8.23 18.52
C GLN A 121 14.99 -7.61 17.54
N LEU A 122 14.92 -6.27 17.46
CA LEU A 122 13.95 -5.63 16.56
C LEU A 122 14.29 -5.88 15.08
N THR A 123 15.57 -5.94 14.73
CA THR A 123 16.02 -6.35 13.40
C THR A 123 15.47 -7.75 13.06
N SER A 124 15.68 -8.70 13.96
CA SER A 124 15.19 -10.07 13.78
C SER A 124 13.66 -10.15 13.69
N ILE A 125 12.94 -9.35 14.48
CA ILE A 125 11.48 -9.28 14.44
C ILE A 125 10.99 -8.78 13.07
N ILE A 126 11.57 -7.70 12.55
CA ILE A 126 11.22 -7.16 11.23
C ILE A 126 11.52 -8.18 10.12
N GLU A 127 12.71 -8.77 10.13
CA GLU A 127 13.10 -9.79 9.13
C GLU A 127 12.17 -11.00 9.16
N THR A 128 11.83 -11.48 10.36
CA THR A 128 10.93 -12.63 10.55
C THR A 128 9.53 -12.31 10.05
N HIS A 129 8.98 -11.16 10.41
CA HIS A 129 7.67 -10.72 9.96
C HIS A 129 7.61 -10.64 8.43
N ILE A 130 8.56 -9.93 7.82
CA ILE A 130 8.60 -9.73 6.37
C ILE A 130 8.81 -11.07 5.65
N SER A 131 9.72 -11.92 6.12
CA SER A 131 9.97 -13.24 5.52
C SER A 131 8.72 -14.13 5.50
N ASN A 132 7.93 -14.09 6.58
CA ASN A 132 6.68 -14.84 6.65
C ASN A 132 5.58 -14.24 5.78
N VAL A 133 5.30 -12.95 5.92
CA VAL A 133 4.17 -12.31 5.25
C VAL A 133 4.43 -12.17 3.76
N ALA A 134 5.54 -11.55 3.35
CA ALA A 134 5.86 -11.43 1.93
C ALA A 134 6.19 -12.80 1.30
N GLY A 135 6.75 -13.75 2.07
CA GLY A 135 6.98 -15.12 1.62
C GLY A 135 5.70 -15.91 1.35
N HIS A 136 4.66 -15.73 2.18
CA HIS A 136 3.34 -16.35 1.96
C HIS A 136 2.66 -15.84 0.69
N TYR A 137 2.71 -14.53 0.44
CA TYR A 137 2.13 -13.92 -0.77
C TYR A 137 3.06 -13.90 -1.99
N LYS A 138 4.18 -14.63 -1.94
CA LYS A 138 5.19 -14.64 -3.00
C LYS A 138 4.58 -14.97 -4.36
N GLY A 139 4.81 -14.11 -5.35
CA GLY A 139 4.30 -14.23 -6.71
C GLY A 139 2.81 -13.92 -6.88
N GLN A 140 2.11 -13.51 -5.81
CA GLN A 140 0.73 -13.01 -5.86
C GLN A 140 0.70 -11.48 -5.88
N CYS A 141 1.59 -10.84 -5.12
CA CYS A 141 1.71 -9.39 -5.07
C CYS A 141 2.38 -8.86 -6.33
N TYR A 142 1.71 -7.95 -7.04
CA TYR A 142 2.39 -7.11 -8.03
C TYR A 142 3.41 -6.18 -7.36
N ALA A 143 2.98 -5.55 -6.27
CA ALA A 143 3.78 -4.61 -5.49
C ALA A 143 3.53 -4.80 -3.99
N TRP A 144 4.53 -4.44 -3.18
CA TRP A 144 4.44 -4.32 -1.73
C TRP A 144 4.68 -2.88 -1.31
N ASP A 145 3.77 -2.32 -0.51
CA ASP A 145 4.08 -1.18 0.34
C ASP A 145 4.94 -1.70 1.52
N VAL A 146 6.26 -1.59 1.41
CA VAL A 146 7.21 -2.19 2.35
C VAL A 146 7.29 -1.39 3.63
N VAL A 147 7.50 -0.08 3.50
CA VAL A 147 7.50 0.87 4.62
C VAL A 147 6.46 1.94 4.33
N ASN A 148 5.55 2.14 5.28
CA ASN A 148 4.48 3.11 5.20
C ASN A 148 4.69 4.26 6.20
N GLU A 149 4.55 5.50 5.75
CA GLU A 149 4.43 6.71 6.58
C GLU A 149 5.52 6.89 7.66
N ALA A 150 6.78 6.73 7.26
CA ALA A 150 7.92 6.87 8.17
C ALA A 150 8.20 8.33 8.59
N LEU A 151 7.50 9.30 8.00
CA LEU A 151 7.71 10.73 8.20
C LEU A 151 6.50 11.42 8.84
N ASN A 152 6.78 12.42 9.66
CA ASN A 152 5.83 13.43 10.10
C ASN A 152 5.58 14.46 8.98
N GLU A 153 4.62 15.35 9.20
CA GLU A 153 4.21 16.39 8.24
C GLU A 153 5.34 17.38 7.90
N ASP A 154 6.24 17.65 8.85
CA ASP A 154 7.36 18.57 8.68
C ASP A 154 8.58 17.94 7.98
N GLY A 155 8.52 16.64 7.69
CA GLY A 155 9.60 15.85 7.09
C GLY A 155 10.58 15.25 8.10
N THR A 156 10.35 15.37 9.41
CA THR A 156 11.11 14.59 10.40
C THR A 156 10.65 13.14 10.45
N TYR A 157 11.52 12.22 10.89
CA TYR A 157 11.14 10.82 11.07
C TYR A 157 10.15 10.66 12.22
N ARG A 158 9.09 9.90 11.96
CA ARG A 158 8.00 9.66 12.90
C ARG A 158 8.49 8.94 14.15
N ASP A 159 7.93 9.33 15.29
CA ASP A 159 8.15 8.60 16.54
C ASP A 159 7.47 7.22 16.49
N SER A 160 8.27 6.17 16.36
CA SER A 160 7.83 4.78 16.30
C SER A 160 8.84 3.87 17.00
N VAL A 161 8.42 2.68 17.42
CA VAL A 161 9.34 1.69 18.02
C VAL A 161 10.51 1.36 17.07
N PHE A 162 10.25 1.33 15.76
CA PHE A 162 11.26 1.12 14.73
C PHE A 162 12.31 2.23 14.74
N HIS A 163 11.88 3.50 14.67
CA HIS A 163 12.79 4.63 14.64
C HIS A 163 13.52 4.82 15.97
N LYS A 164 12.85 4.63 17.11
CA LYS A 164 13.45 4.73 18.45
C LYS A 164 14.59 3.74 18.66
N VAL A 165 14.43 2.50 18.20
CA VAL A 165 15.41 1.43 18.44
C VAL A 165 16.47 1.40 17.34
N LEU A 166 16.08 1.48 16.07
CA LEU A 166 16.96 1.27 14.92
C LEU A 166 17.43 2.56 14.24
N GLY A 167 16.91 3.73 14.63
CA GLY A 167 17.14 4.96 13.86
C GLY A 167 16.49 4.84 12.48
N THR A 168 17.13 5.34 11.42
CA THR A 168 16.62 5.24 10.04
C THR A 168 16.95 3.91 9.37
N ASP A 169 17.78 3.06 9.99
CA ASP A 169 18.27 1.80 9.41
C ASP A 169 17.17 0.75 9.20
N PHE A 170 16.02 0.86 9.91
CA PHE A 170 14.90 -0.06 9.70
C PHE A 170 14.33 0.00 8.28
N ILE A 171 14.47 1.14 7.60
CA ILE A 171 13.94 1.32 6.24
C ILE A 171 14.72 0.45 5.24
N PRO A 172 16.04 0.66 5.00
CA PRO A 172 16.80 -0.21 4.09
C PRO A 172 16.80 -1.69 4.54
N LEU A 173 16.74 -1.96 5.85
CA LEU A 173 16.58 -3.32 6.37
C LEU A 173 15.30 -3.99 5.84
N ALA A 174 14.14 -3.32 5.98
CA ALA A 174 12.86 -3.85 5.55
C ALA A 174 12.83 -4.11 4.03
N PHE A 175 13.41 -3.21 3.23
CA PHE A 175 13.52 -3.40 1.78
C PHE A 175 14.41 -4.60 1.40
N LYS A 176 15.53 -4.84 2.11
CA LYS A 176 16.36 -6.04 1.87
C LYS A 176 15.60 -7.32 2.20
N ALA A 177 14.91 -7.34 3.34
CA ALA A 177 14.10 -8.49 3.75
C ALA A 177 12.99 -8.79 2.74
N ALA A 178 12.29 -7.75 2.25
CA ALA A 178 11.20 -7.89 1.29
C ALA A 178 11.72 -8.40 -0.06
N ALA A 179 12.86 -7.86 -0.56
CA ALA A 179 13.49 -8.32 -1.79
C ALA A 179 13.94 -9.80 -1.72
N ALA A 180 14.40 -10.25 -0.55
CA ALA A 180 14.79 -11.64 -0.34
C ALA A 180 13.57 -12.59 -0.30
N ALA A 181 12.47 -12.16 0.32
CA ALA A 181 11.24 -12.95 0.41
C ALA A 181 10.57 -13.12 -0.97
N ASP A 182 10.38 -12.01 -1.69
CA ASP A 182 9.83 -12.00 -3.05
C ASP A 182 10.68 -11.14 -4.00
N PRO A 183 11.59 -11.78 -4.76
CA PRO A 183 12.42 -11.08 -5.73
C PRO A 183 11.65 -10.47 -6.92
N GLU A 184 10.41 -10.87 -7.19
CA GLU A 184 9.65 -10.41 -8.36
C GLU A 184 8.70 -9.25 -8.02
N ALA A 185 8.26 -9.14 -6.77
CA ALA A 185 7.38 -8.06 -6.33
C ALA A 185 8.09 -6.69 -6.39
N LYS A 186 7.37 -5.67 -6.88
CA LYS A 186 7.85 -4.29 -6.85
C LYS A 186 7.82 -3.74 -5.43
N LEU A 187 8.92 -3.17 -4.94
CA LEU A 187 9.04 -2.69 -3.57
C LEU A 187 8.84 -1.17 -3.50
N TYR A 188 7.82 -0.76 -2.74
CA TYR A 188 7.41 0.64 -2.61
C TYR A 188 7.66 1.18 -1.20
N TYR A 189 8.08 2.45 -1.15
CA TYR A 189 7.84 3.32 0.01
C TYR A 189 6.51 4.04 -0.24
N ASN A 190 5.61 4.12 0.75
CA ASN A 190 4.28 4.72 0.60
C ASN A 190 4.03 5.78 1.69
N ASP A 191 3.51 6.95 1.32
CA ASP A 191 3.26 8.04 2.27
C ASP A 191 2.22 9.06 1.73
N TYR A 192 1.68 9.88 2.63
CA TYR A 192 0.77 11.00 2.32
C TYR A 192 1.47 12.37 2.42
N ASN A 193 0.85 13.42 1.88
CA ASN A 193 1.35 14.80 1.88
C ASN A 193 2.70 14.95 1.19
N ILE A 194 2.94 14.12 0.18
CA ILE A 194 4.15 14.10 -0.65
C ILE A 194 3.84 14.38 -2.12
N GLU A 195 2.61 14.81 -2.43
CA GLU A 195 2.11 15.11 -3.77
C GLU A 195 2.51 16.51 -4.24
N LEU A 196 2.89 17.39 -3.30
CA LEU A 196 3.29 18.78 -3.57
C LEU A 196 4.70 19.05 -3.04
N PRO A 197 5.43 20.03 -3.62
CA PRO A 197 6.76 20.40 -3.14
C PRO A 197 6.72 20.82 -1.66
N GLY A 198 7.58 20.23 -0.83
CA GLY A 198 7.60 20.48 0.60
C GLY A 198 8.74 19.76 1.31
N ASN A 199 8.87 19.95 2.62
CA ASN A 199 9.94 19.31 3.39
C ASN A 199 9.78 17.79 3.44
N LYS A 200 8.56 17.28 3.63
CA LYS A 200 8.25 15.85 3.60
C LYS A 200 8.62 15.23 2.25
N GLN A 201 8.23 15.88 1.14
CA GLN A 201 8.61 15.48 -0.22
C GLN A 201 10.14 15.37 -0.38
N LYS A 202 10.90 16.35 0.10
CA LYS A 202 12.38 16.34 0.05
C LYS A 202 12.98 15.22 0.88
N GLU A 203 12.43 14.94 2.06
CA GLU A 203 12.94 13.86 2.90
C GLU A 203 12.65 12.48 2.29
N VAL A 204 11.54 12.31 1.56
CA VAL A 204 11.32 11.09 0.76
C VAL A 204 12.42 10.88 -0.30
N LEU A 205 12.94 11.94 -0.93
CA LEU A 205 14.10 11.82 -1.83
C LEU A 205 15.34 11.30 -1.08
N ASN A 206 15.54 11.72 0.17
CA ASN A 206 16.61 11.22 1.02
C ASN A 206 16.41 9.75 1.41
N ILE A 207 15.16 9.32 1.65
CA ILE A 207 14.82 7.90 1.88
C ILE A 207 15.14 7.05 0.65
N ILE A 208 14.75 7.48 -0.56
CA ILE A 208 15.09 6.77 -1.80
C ILE A 208 16.61 6.62 -1.92
N LYS A 209 17.35 7.70 -1.63
CA LYS A 209 18.80 7.68 -1.63
C LYS A 209 19.38 6.72 -0.59
N SER A 210 18.87 6.72 0.66
CA SER A 210 19.40 5.90 1.74
C SER A 210 19.20 4.40 1.49
N ILE A 211 18.06 4.01 0.93
CA ILE A 211 17.79 2.62 0.52
C ILE A 211 18.82 2.18 -0.53
N LYS A 212 19.05 3.01 -1.54
CA LYS A 212 20.02 2.73 -2.63
C LYS A 212 21.46 2.69 -2.12
N ASP A 213 21.88 3.64 -1.28
CA ASP A 213 23.21 3.69 -0.67
C ASP A 213 23.48 2.44 0.19
N ALA A 214 22.45 1.91 0.85
CA ALA A 214 22.53 0.68 1.62
C ALA A 214 22.58 -0.59 0.75
N GLY A 215 22.53 -0.47 -0.58
CA GLY A 215 22.49 -1.61 -1.52
C GLY A 215 21.15 -2.36 -1.53
N ALA A 216 20.07 -1.73 -1.05
CA ALA A 216 18.74 -2.30 -1.08
C ALA A 216 17.99 -1.91 -2.37
N ARG A 217 17.06 -2.76 -2.81
CA ARG A 217 16.20 -2.49 -3.96
C ARG A 217 15.02 -1.62 -3.53
N ILE A 218 14.77 -0.53 -4.24
CA ILE A 218 13.50 0.21 -4.23
C ILE A 218 13.05 0.36 -5.68
N ASP A 219 11.86 -0.12 -5.98
CA ASP A 219 11.34 -0.14 -7.34
C ASP A 219 10.37 1.01 -7.60
N GLY A 220 9.63 1.42 -6.57
CA GLY A 220 8.63 2.46 -6.72
C GLY A 220 8.36 3.33 -5.50
N LEU A 221 7.58 4.38 -5.73
CA LEU A 221 7.06 5.27 -4.70
C LEU A 221 5.54 5.41 -4.82
N GLY A 222 4.86 5.21 -3.70
CA GLY A 222 3.41 5.37 -3.56
C GLY A 222 3.08 6.70 -2.93
N LEU A 223 2.24 7.49 -3.60
CA LEU A 223 1.69 8.72 -3.08
C LEU A 223 0.23 8.45 -2.73
N GLN A 224 -0.12 8.50 -1.45
CA GLN A 224 -1.47 8.14 -0.99
C GLN A 224 -2.52 9.04 -1.64
N ALA A 225 -2.25 10.36 -1.73
CA ALA A 225 -3.19 11.36 -2.25
C ALA A 225 -4.54 11.39 -1.50
N HIS A 226 -4.48 11.37 -0.17
CA HIS A 226 -5.60 11.78 0.69
C HIS A 226 -5.71 13.30 0.71
N LEU A 227 -6.60 13.85 -0.12
CA LEU A 227 -6.66 15.28 -0.39
C LEU A 227 -7.94 15.91 0.16
N ILE A 228 -7.95 17.24 0.17
CA ILE A 228 -9.11 18.05 0.51
C ILE A 228 -9.52 18.84 -0.73
N VAL A 229 -10.83 18.91 -0.98
CA VAL A 229 -11.37 19.66 -2.13
C VAL A 229 -10.87 21.11 -2.13
N GLY A 230 -10.35 21.52 -3.29
CA GLY A 230 -9.72 22.82 -3.53
C GLY A 230 -8.25 22.91 -3.10
N SER A 231 -7.64 21.81 -2.67
CA SER A 231 -6.25 21.78 -2.16
C SER A 231 -5.37 20.71 -2.80
N ALA A 232 -5.82 20.05 -3.88
CA ALA A 232 -5.04 19.05 -4.61
C ALA A 232 -3.78 19.62 -5.31
N GLY A 233 -3.77 20.93 -5.57
CA GLY A 233 -2.73 21.58 -6.38
C GLY A 233 -2.95 21.41 -7.88
N SER A 234 -2.09 22.04 -8.69
CA SER A 234 -2.21 21.96 -10.15
C SER A 234 -1.64 20.64 -10.68
N ARG A 235 -2.22 20.14 -11.79
CA ARG A 235 -1.69 18.99 -12.54
C ARG A 235 -0.18 19.09 -12.81
N SER A 236 0.31 20.27 -13.18
CA SER A 236 1.74 20.51 -13.44
C SER A 236 2.62 20.41 -12.19
N SER A 237 2.13 20.85 -11.03
CA SER A 237 2.86 20.72 -9.77
C SER A 237 2.92 19.26 -9.33
N LEU A 238 1.80 18.56 -9.44
CA LEU A 238 1.67 17.13 -9.15
C LEU A 238 2.60 16.30 -10.04
N SER A 239 2.57 16.51 -11.36
CA SER A 239 3.43 15.80 -12.30
C SER A 239 4.91 16.13 -12.10
N GLY A 240 5.25 17.37 -11.73
CA GLY A 240 6.62 17.75 -11.39
C GLY A 240 7.15 17.01 -10.16
N VAL A 241 6.31 16.77 -9.15
CA VAL A 241 6.69 15.99 -7.97
C VAL A 241 6.84 14.51 -8.30
N LEU A 242 5.91 13.92 -9.06
CA LEU A 242 6.05 12.56 -9.59
C LEU A 242 7.37 12.38 -10.35
N GLN A 243 7.71 13.30 -11.24
CA GLN A 243 8.97 13.28 -11.99
C GLN A 243 10.19 13.35 -11.06
N SER A 244 10.15 14.16 -9.99
CA SER A 244 11.28 14.27 -9.06
C SER A 244 11.64 12.93 -8.38
N TYR A 245 10.65 12.05 -8.18
CA TYR A 245 10.87 10.73 -7.61
C TYR A 245 11.45 9.76 -8.64
N VAL A 246 10.96 9.81 -9.87
CA VAL A 246 11.56 9.09 -11.01
C VAL A 246 13.02 9.49 -11.19
N ASP A 247 13.32 10.79 -11.12
CA ASP A 247 14.69 11.33 -11.24
C ASP A 247 15.59 10.91 -10.06
N ALA A 248 15.03 10.69 -8.87
CA ALA A 248 15.76 10.08 -7.74
C ALA A 248 16.07 8.58 -7.96
N GLY A 249 15.44 7.99 -8.98
CA GLY A 249 15.77 6.70 -9.56
C GLY A 249 14.98 5.55 -8.97
N VAL A 250 13.69 5.77 -8.68
CA VAL A 250 12.68 4.70 -8.69
C VAL A 250 12.18 4.49 -10.12
N THR A 251 11.74 3.27 -10.44
CA THR A 251 11.28 2.92 -11.79
C THR A 251 9.78 3.08 -11.99
N GLU A 252 9.03 3.19 -10.90
CA GLU A 252 7.58 3.33 -10.92
C GLU A 252 7.13 4.36 -9.87
N VAL A 253 6.12 5.16 -10.21
CA VAL A 253 5.35 5.93 -9.22
C VAL A 253 3.88 5.57 -9.36
N ALA A 254 3.10 5.71 -8.30
CA ALA A 254 1.66 5.46 -8.35
C ALA A 254 0.92 6.32 -7.32
N TYR A 255 -0.33 6.68 -7.65
CA TYR A 255 -1.27 7.12 -6.63
C TYR A 255 -1.94 5.90 -6.01
N THR A 256 -1.87 5.75 -4.68
CA THR A 256 -2.11 4.47 -4.00
C THR A 256 -3.37 4.43 -3.14
N GLU A 257 -3.86 5.58 -2.69
CA GLU A 257 -4.98 5.68 -1.73
C GLU A 257 -5.87 6.89 -2.01
N LEU A 258 -6.09 7.22 -3.29
CA LEU A 258 -6.70 8.48 -3.70
C LEU A 258 -8.14 8.61 -3.16
N ASP A 259 -8.35 9.66 -2.37
CA ASP A 259 -9.64 10.21 -2.01
C ASP A 259 -9.56 11.74 -1.88
N ILE A 260 -10.65 12.46 -2.13
CA ILE A 260 -10.64 13.93 -2.07
C ILE A 260 -11.85 14.41 -1.28
N ARG A 261 -11.69 14.55 0.04
CA ARG A 261 -12.82 14.82 0.95
C ARG A 261 -13.33 16.25 0.88
N HIS A 262 -14.64 16.40 1.01
CA HIS A 262 -15.25 17.71 1.27
C HIS A 262 -15.04 18.11 2.74
N LYS A 263 -14.76 19.40 2.98
CA LYS A 263 -14.57 19.95 4.34
C LYS A 263 -15.84 19.94 5.19
N SER A 264 -17.00 19.85 4.55
CA SER A 264 -18.31 19.77 5.20
C SER A 264 -19.26 18.99 4.31
N ILE A 265 -20.00 18.05 4.90
CA ILE A 265 -21.07 17.30 4.22
C ILE A 265 -22.46 17.75 4.72
N PRO A 266 -23.51 17.74 3.87
CA PRO A 266 -23.48 17.36 2.45
C PRO A 266 -22.80 18.43 1.57
N ALA A 267 -22.10 17.99 0.52
CA ALA A 267 -21.42 18.91 -0.39
C ALA A 267 -22.38 19.58 -1.37
N ASP A 268 -22.24 20.89 -1.56
CA ASP A 268 -22.97 21.62 -2.60
C ASP A 268 -22.44 21.33 -4.01
N ALA A 269 -23.17 21.78 -5.03
CA ALA A 269 -22.83 21.54 -6.43
C ALA A 269 -21.47 22.15 -6.83
N ALA A 270 -21.07 23.28 -6.23
CA ALA A 270 -19.79 23.92 -6.52
C ALA A 270 -18.64 23.09 -5.93
N ALA A 271 -18.79 22.61 -4.70
CA ALA A 271 -17.84 21.71 -4.07
C ALA A 271 -17.69 20.41 -4.86
N GLN A 272 -18.78 19.78 -5.30
CA GLN A 272 -18.72 18.57 -6.14
C GLN A 272 -18.03 18.82 -7.50
N THR A 273 -18.23 19.99 -8.09
CA THR A 273 -17.52 20.38 -9.33
C THR A 273 -16.03 20.58 -9.09
N GLN A 274 -15.66 21.17 -7.95
CA GLN A 274 -14.25 21.32 -7.57
C GLN A 274 -13.60 19.97 -7.30
N GLN A 275 -14.27 19.06 -6.59
CA GLN A 275 -13.79 17.69 -6.38
C GLN A 275 -13.50 16.99 -7.72
N ALA A 276 -14.40 17.10 -8.69
CA ALA A 276 -14.18 16.54 -10.02
C ALA A 276 -12.95 17.14 -10.72
N THR A 277 -12.69 18.44 -10.56
CA THR A 277 -11.50 19.12 -11.09
C THR A 277 -10.22 18.65 -10.41
N ASP A 278 -10.28 18.41 -9.11
CA ASP A 278 -9.14 17.92 -8.33
C ASP A 278 -8.78 16.48 -8.72
N TYR A 279 -9.77 15.59 -8.87
CA TYR A 279 -9.56 14.24 -9.40
C TYR A 279 -8.94 14.25 -10.80
N VAL A 280 -9.41 15.13 -11.70
CA VAL A 280 -8.82 15.30 -13.03
C VAL A 280 -7.36 15.76 -12.95
N SER A 281 -7.01 16.60 -11.98
CA SER A 281 -5.63 17.07 -11.79
C SER A 281 -4.71 15.94 -11.35
N VAL A 282 -5.14 15.11 -10.39
CA VAL A 282 -4.37 13.96 -9.88
C VAL A 282 -4.23 12.86 -10.92
N VAL A 283 -5.34 12.38 -11.49
CA VAL A 283 -5.32 11.34 -12.53
C VAL A 283 -4.57 11.84 -13.77
N GLY A 284 -4.74 13.11 -14.12
CA GLY A 284 -4.02 13.77 -15.21
C GLY A 284 -2.52 13.84 -14.98
N ALA A 285 -2.07 14.13 -13.76
CA ALA A 285 -0.65 14.14 -13.43
C ALA A 285 -0.02 12.76 -13.62
N CYS A 286 -0.73 11.69 -13.26
CA CYS A 286 -0.28 10.33 -13.56
C CYS A 286 -0.19 10.10 -15.07
N LEU A 287 -1.17 10.56 -15.87
CA LEU A 287 -1.12 10.46 -17.34
C LEU A 287 0.10 11.16 -17.95
N ASP A 288 0.57 12.26 -17.36
CA ASP A 288 1.71 13.02 -17.87
C ASP A 288 3.07 12.34 -17.65
N ILE A 289 3.15 11.41 -16.69
CA ILE A 289 4.40 10.72 -16.33
C ILE A 289 4.34 9.27 -16.81
N PRO A 290 5.18 8.84 -17.78
CA PRO A 290 5.19 7.46 -18.28
C PRO A 290 5.40 6.41 -17.18
N GLU A 291 6.28 6.70 -16.22
CA GLU A 291 6.59 5.86 -15.06
C GLU A 291 5.48 5.85 -14.00
N CYS A 292 4.48 6.72 -14.10
CA CYS A 292 3.29 6.60 -13.27
C CYS A 292 2.42 5.46 -13.79
N VAL A 293 2.43 4.32 -13.08
CA VAL A 293 1.86 3.07 -13.57
C VAL A 293 0.34 2.96 -13.36
N GLY A 294 -0.22 3.66 -12.39
CA GLY A 294 -1.66 3.57 -12.12
C GLY A 294 -2.14 4.45 -10.97
N VAL A 295 -3.45 4.41 -10.79
CA VAL A 295 -4.18 5.11 -9.72
C VAL A 295 -5.06 4.10 -9.00
N THR A 296 -4.99 4.11 -7.68
CA THR A 296 -5.84 3.34 -6.78
C THR A 296 -6.65 4.32 -5.93
N ILE A 297 -7.98 4.19 -5.91
CA ILE A 297 -8.85 4.95 -5.00
C ILE A 297 -9.08 4.19 -3.69
N TRP A 298 -9.09 4.88 -2.54
CA TRP A 298 -9.19 4.22 -1.23
C TRP A 298 -10.64 3.86 -0.88
N ASP A 299 -11.02 2.67 -1.37
CA ASP A 299 -12.40 2.28 -1.68
C ASP A 299 -12.98 3.11 -2.85
N TRP A 300 -14.16 2.75 -3.35
CA TRP A 300 -14.77 3.39 -4.52
C TRP A 300 -16.11 4.08 -4.24
N THR A 301 -16.77 3.79 -3.12
CA THR A 301 -18.05 4.40 -2.74
C THR A 301 -18.00 5.08 -1.38
N ASP A 302 -18.63 6.24 -1.28
CA ASP A 302 -18.79 6.98 -0.04
C ASP A 302 -19.40 6.16 1.11
N LYS A 303 -20.13 5.06 0.78
CA LYS A 303 -20.72 4.13 1.75
C LYS A 303 -19.71 3.53 2.72
N TYR A 304 -18.51 3.22 2.22
CA TYR A 304 -17.47 2.49 2.95
C TYR A 304 -16.20 3.31 3.17
N SER A 305 -16.21 4.58 2.76
CA SER A 305 -15.09 5.48 3.00
C SER A 305 -14.75 5.57 4.49
N TRP A 306 -13.46 5.44 4.79
CA TRP A 306 -12.89 5.62 6.12
C TRP A 306 -13.05 7.04 6.68
N ILE A 307 -13.18 8.04 5.80
CA ILE A 307 -13.04 9.47 6.13
C ILE A 307 -13.99 9.94 7.24
N PRO A 308 -15.32 9.68 7.21
CA PRO A 308 -16.21 10.20 8.24
C PRO A 308 -15.89 9.70 9.64
N SER A 309 -15.25 8.52 9.77
CA SER A 309 -14.84 7.96 11.06
C SER A 309 -13.58 8.61 11.63
N VAL A 310 -12.66 9.06 10.77
CA VAL A 310 -11.39 9.69 11.15
C VAL A 310 -11.51 11.22 11.24
N PHE A 311 -12.31 11.81 10.34
CA PHE A 311 -12.52 13.24 10.21
C PHE A 311 -14.02 13.57 10.27
N PRO A 312 -14.62 13.62 11.47
CA PRO A 312 -16.05 13.87 11.65
C PRO A 312 -16.53 15.15 10.96
N GLY A 313 -17.66 15.07 10.26
CA GLY A 313 -18.25 16.18 9.51
C GLY A 313 -17.66 16.39 8.11
N THR A 314 -16.64 15.62 7.74
CA THR A 314 -16.09 15.54 6.38
C THR A 314 -16.45 14.20 5.73
N GLY A 315 -16.37 14.10 4.41
CA GLY A 315 -16.75 12.89 3.69
C GLY A 315 -17.02 13.14 2.21
N GLU A 316 -17.92 12.33 1.66
CA GLU A 316 -18.30 12.36 0.24
C GLU A 316 -17.08 12.41 -0.69
N ALA A 317 -16.05 11.62 -0.40
CA ALA A 317 -14.72 11.79 -0.96
C ALA A 317 -14.44 10.98 -2.23
N LEU A 318 -15.29 10.00 -2.54
CA LEU A 318 -15.06 8.99 -3.57
C LEU A 318 -15.90 9.24 -4.83
N PRO A 319 -15.61 8.57 -5.97
CA PRO A 319 -16.32 8.87 -7.21
C PRO A 319 -17.76 8.32 -7.30
N TRP A 320 -18.19 7.48 -6.35
CA TRP A 320 -19.58 7.03 -6.20
C TRP A 320 -20.14 7.44 -4.84
N ASP A 321 -21.42 7.81 -4.82
CA ASP A 321 -22.15 8.10 -3.59
C ASP A 321 -22.45 6.81 -2.78
N GLU A 322 -23.07 6.98 -1.61
CA GLU A 322 -23.41 5.88 -0.71
C GLU A 322 -24.49 4.92 -1.24
N ASN A 323 -25.16 5.29 -2.34
CA ASN A 323 -26.17 4.52 -3.04
C ASN A 323 -25.64 3.92 -4.36
N PHE A 324 -24.31 3.89 -4.51
CA PHE A 324 -23.58 3.38 -5.67
C PHE A 324 -23.91 4.14 -6.98
N LYS A 325 -24.30 5.41 -6.88
CA LYS A 325 -24.51 6.27 -8.05
C LYS A 325 -23.23 7.05 -8.38
N PRO A 326 -22.85 7.12 -9.66
CA PRO A 326 -21.70 7.91 -10.06
C PRO A 326 -21.88 9.40 -9.73
N LYS A 327 -20.84 9.99 -9.15
CA LYS A 327 -20.75 11.43 -8.87
C LYS A 327 -20.10 12.18 -10.04
N PRO A 328 -20.10 13.53 -10.04
CA PRO A 328 -19.37 14.32 -11.03
C PRO A 328 -17.90 13.92 -11.19
N ALA A 329 -17.25 13.52 -10.08
CA ALA A 329 -15.88 13.02 -10.09
C ALA A 329 -15.69 11.78 -11.01
N TYR A 330 -16.56 10.78 -10.93
CA TYR A 330 -16.50 9.61 -11.81
C TYR A 330 -16.56 10.01 -13.30
N THR A 331 -17.51 10.89 -13.63
CA THR A 331 -17.72 11.33 -15.02
C THR A 331 -16.49 12.08 -15.54
N ALA A 332 -15.86 12.90 -14.70
CA ALA A 332 -14.67 13.66 -15.06
C ALA A 332 -13.43 12.77 -15.26
N ILE A 333 -13.20 11.80 -14.37
CA ILE A 333 -12.12 10.81 -14.49
C ILE A 333 -12.28 10.01 -15.78
N SER A 334 -13.48 9.46 -16.01
CA SER A 334 -13.81 8.72 -17.23
C SER A 334 -13.53 9.54 -18.49
N SER A 335 -14.02 10.78 -18.53
CA SER A 335 -13.85 11.65 -19.70
C SER A 335 -12.39 11.96 -19.98
N LEU A 336 -11.58 12.19 -18.93
CA LEU A 336 -10.15 12.41 -19.05
C LEU A 336 -9.43 11.19 -19.64
N LEU A 337 -9.67 9.99 -19.07
CA LEU A 337 -9.03 8.76 -19.53
C LEU A 337 -9.43 8.40 -20.97
N ALA A 338 -10.71 8.55 -21.31
CA ALA A 338 -11.21 8.32 -22.67
C ALA A 338 -10.63 9.32 -23.69
N GLY A 339 -10.33 10.54 -23.28
CA GLY A 339 -9.65 11.55 -24.11
C GLY A 339 -8.19 11.17 -24.38
N ALA A 340 -7.47 10.74 -23.34
CA ALA A 340 -6.07 10.35 -23.44
C ALA A 340 -5.86 9.12 -24.34
N GLY A 341 -6.73 8.10 -24.23
CA GLY A 341 -6.64 6.88 -25.05
C GLY A 341 -6.84 7.08 -26.56
N LYS A 342 -7.34 8.24 -27.00
CA LYS A 342 -7.53 8.59 -28.42
C LYS A 342 -6.31 9.29 -29.05
N GLY A 343 -5.19 9.39 -28.34
CA GLY A 343 -3.98 10.10 -28.81
C GLY A 343 -4.09 11.63 -28.76
N GLY A 344 -5.10 12.17 -28.07
CA GLY A 344 -5.22 13.59 -27.82
C GLY A 344 -4.41 14.00 -26.59
N ALA A 345 -3.47 14.93 -26.75
CA ALA A 345 -2.97 15.69 -25.61
C ALA A 345 -4.20 16.25 -24.85
N ALA A 346 -4.27 15.98 -23.54
CA ALA A 346 -5.38 16.41 -22.72
C ALA A 346 -5.61 17.93 -22.91
N PRO A 347 -6.86 18.41 -23.01
CA PRO A 347 -7.10 19.83 -23.19
C PRO A 347 -6.58 20.57 -21.96
N ALA A 348 -5.50 21.33 -22.14
CA ALA A 348 -5.09 22.34 -21.18
C ALA A 348 -6.27 23.30 -21.02
N THR A 349 -6.79 23.43 -19.80
CA THR A 349 -7.78 24.45 -19.47
C THR A 349 -7.14 25.83 -19.61
N SER A 350 -7.18 26.38 -20.82
CA SER A 350 -6.89 27.79 -21.07
C SER A 350 -8.12 28.59 -20.65
N ALA A 351 -8.05 29.22 -19.48
CA ALA A 351 -8.92 30.34 -19.18
C ALA A 351 -8.52 31.50 -20.13
N ALA A 352 -9.36 31.77 -21.12
CA ALA A 352 -9.22 32.96 -21.95
C ALA A 352 -9.49 34.21 -21.10
N PRO A 353 -8.62 35.25 -21.13
CA PRO A 353 -8.89 36.49 -20.43
C PRO A 353 -9.94 37.29 -21.19
N VAL A 354 -10.95 37.77 -20.47
CA VAL A 354 -11.89 38.77 -20.96
C VAL A 354 -11.12 40.09 -21.13
N ALA A 355 -11.07 40.57 -22.37
CA ALA A 355 -10.49 41.87 -22.70
C ALA A 355 -11.39 43.01 -22.21
N THR A 356 -10.85 43.88 -21.37
CA THR A 356 -11.36 45.26 -21.20
C THR A 356 -10.22 46.25 -21.39
N GLY A 357 -10.51 47.29 -22.17
CA GLY A 357 -9.56 48.18 -22.83
C GLY A 357 -8.65 49.02 -21.93
N ALA A 358 -7.57 49.46 -22.58
CA ALA A 358 -6.43 50.16 -22.03
C ALA A 358 -6.70 51.60 -21.56
N ALA A 359 -5.96 52.03 -20.53
CA ALA A 359 -5.38 53.36 -20.46
C ALA A 359 -4.01 53.29 -19.73
N SER A 360 -3.03 53.95 -20.33
CA SER A 360 -1.60 53.96 -19.99
C SER A 360 -1.27 54.95 -18.87
N SER A 361 -0.41 54.58 -17.91
CA SER A 361 0.73 55.43 -17.49
C SER A 361 1.78 54.67 -16.66
N ALA A 362 3.03 54.99 -17.00
CA ALA A 362 4.34 54.83 -16.35
C ALA A 362 4.54 54.01 -15.05
N ALA A 363 5.59 53.18 -15.09
CA ALA A 363 6.28 52.57 -13.94
C ALA A 363 6.98 53.61 -13.04
N PRO A 364 7.26 53.26 -11.77
CA PRO A 364 8.66 52.91 -11.46
C PRO A 364 8.89 51.71 -10.50
N ALA A 365 10.16 51.32 -10.48
CA ALA A 365 10.94 50.30 -9.77
C ALA A 365 10.58 49.81 -8.33
N VAL A 366 10.75 48.48 -8.17
CA VAL A 366 11.36 47.68 -7.07
C VAL A 366 10.79 47.77 -5.65
N SER A 367 10.26 46.64 -5.15
CA SER A 367 10.68 46.04 -3.86
C SER A 367 10.25 44.58 -3.77
N THR A 368 11.18 43.71 -3.39
CA THR A 368 10.97 42.29 -3.08
C THR A 368 10.42 42.13 -1.67
N THR A 369 9.27 41.48 -1.52
CA THR A 369 8.78 40.98 -0.22
C THR A 369 8.23 39.57 -0.38
N GLU A 370 9.00 38.63 0.15
CA GLU A 370 8.61 37.47 0.97
C GLU A 370 7.16 36.95 0.86
N ALA A 371 7.04 35.69 0.40
CA ALA A 371 5.81 34.94 0.40
C ALA A 371 5.31 34.72 1.84
N ALA A 372 4.16 35.28 2.15
CA ALA A 372 3.46 35.07 3.41
C ALA A 372 2.99 33.61 3.50
N ALA A 373 3.40 32.96 4.59
CA ALA A 373 2.94 31.66 5.03
C ALA A 373 1.41 31.63 5.19
N VAL A 374 0.78 30.58 4.69
CA VAL A 374 -0.61 30.24 5.01
C VAL A 374 -0.63 29.72 6.44
N PRO A 375 -1.49 30.24 7.34
CA PRO A 375 -1.58 29.73 8.71
C PRO A 375 -2.27 28.35 8.69
N SER A 376 -1.53 27.34 9.12
CA SER A 376 -2.04 26.02 9.47
C SER A 376 -2.91 26.12 10.73
N GLU A 377 -4.17 25.68 10.65
CA GLU A 377 -4.94 25.32 11.84
C GLU A 377 -4.30 24.10 12.54
N PRO A 378 -4.36 24.01 13.88
CA PRO A 378 -3.73 22.94 14.62
C PRO A 378 -4.47 21.61 14.45
N ALA A 379 -3.67 20.54 14.46
CA ALA A 379 -4.02 19.15 14.24
C ALA A 379 -5.19 18.64 15.09
N ALA A 380 -6.05 17.82 14.47
CA ALA A 380 -6.66 16.70 15.15
C ALA A 380 -5.62 15.57 15.18
N SER A 381 -5.13 15.27 16.38
CA SER A 381 -4.34 14.08 16.68
C SER A 381 -5.10 12.84 16.20
N ALA A 382 -4.43 11.92 15.52
CA ALA A 382 -4.91 10.55 15.42
C ALA A 382 -5.24 10.04 16.85
N PRO A 383 -6.36 9.34 17.07
CA PRO A 383 -6.79 8.99 18.41
C PRO A 383 -5.75 8.07 19.07
N ALA A 384 -5.13 8.57 20.14
CA ALA A 384 -4.34 7.77 21.04
C ALA A 384 -5.24 6.66 21.62
N ALA A 385 -4.77 5.42 21.54
CA ALA A 385 -5.31 4.34 22.35
C ALA A 385 -5.16 4.74 23.83
N SER A 386 -6.28 4.79 24.53
CA SER A 386 -6.33 5.09 25.96
C SER A 386 -5.73 3.94 26.77
N GLU A 387 -4.54 4.12 27.33
CA GLU A 387 -3.98 3.26 28.37
C GLU A 387 -4.55 3.64 29.75
N PRO A 388 -4.85 2.68 30.65
CA PRO A 388 -5.22 2.98 32.02
C PRO A 388 -3.98 3.19 32.91
N ALA A 389 -4.08 4.20 33.78
CA ALA A 389 -3.03 4.59 34.73
C ALA A 389 -2.61 3.44 35.68
N ALA A 390 -1.29 3.24 35.80
CA ALA A 390 -0.69 2.45 36.87
C ALA A 390 0.34 3.31 37.63
N SER A 391 0.23 3.25 38.95
CA SER A 391 0.95 4.02 39.98
C SER A 391 2.40 3.55 40.20
N GLU A 392 3.32 4.51 40.34
CA GLU A 392 4.62 4.39 41.04
C GLU A 392 4.45 4.05 42.54
N PRO A 393 5.48 3.59 43.32
CA PRO A 393 6.92 3.93 43.27
C PRO A 393 7.87 2.69 43.52
N ALA A 394 9.19 2.71 43.75
CA ALA A 394 10.20 3.68 44.19
C ALA A 394 11.64 3.21 43.83
N ALA A 395 12.60 4.14 43.98
CA ALA A 395 14.03 4.08 43.61
C ALA A 395 14.96 3.14 44.41
N ALA A 396 16.08 2.73 43.79
CA ALA A 396 17.40 2.58 44.41
C ALA A 396 18.55 2.44 43.36
N GLU A 397 19.60 3.25 43.51
CA GLU A 397 20.96 3.19 42.89
C GLU A 397 21.97 2.48 43.87
N PRO A 398 23.28 2.29 43.57
CA PRO A 398 24.00 1.95 42.32
C PRO A 398 25.06 0.79 42.46
N THR A 399 25.59 0.34 41.30
CA THR A 399 26.87 -0.35 40.89
C THR A 399 27.97 -0.73 41.92
N PRO A 400 28.88 -1.75 41.70
CA PRO A 400 29.80 -1.80 40.54
C PRO A 400 30.45 -3.14 40.04
N ALA A 401 30.96 -3.02 38.80
CA ALA A 401 32.22 -3.52 38.20
C ALA A 401 32.55 -5.02 37.99
N GLU A 402 33.08 -5.23 36.79
CA GLU A 402 33.68 -6.40 36.10
C GLU A 402 34.96 -6.96 36.78
N PRO A 403 35.46 -8.16 36.38
CA PRO A 403 36.49 -8.18 35.32
C PRO A 403 36.47 -9.41 34.36
N THR A 404 37.02 -9.19 33.16
CA THR A 404 37.52 -10.18 32.17
C THR A 404 38.85 -10.82 32.63
N PRO A 405 39.31 -11.95 32.03
CA PRO A 405 40.25 -11.85 30.90
C PRO A 405 40.25 -12.99 29.84
N GLU A 406 40.63 -12.58 28.62
CA GLU A 406 41.62 -13.14 27.67
C GLU A 406 41.54 -14.56 27.01
N THR A 407 41.40 -14.48 25.67
CA THR A 407 42.20 -15.10 24.58
C THR A 407 42.45 -16.62 24.52
N SER A 408 42.12 -17.23 23.37
CA SER A 408 43.11 -17.58 22.30
C SER A 408 42.47 -18.35 21.14
N ALA A 409 42.78 -17.92 19.91
CA ALA A 409 42.53 -18.64 18.65
C ALA A 409 43.68 -19.62 18.35
N PRO A 410 43.49 -20.54 17.38
CA PRO A 410 44.33 -20.39 16.19
C PRO A 410 43.58 -20.59 14.86
N ALA A 411 44.12 -19.93 13.84
CA ALA A 411 43.75 -20.03 12.44
C ALA A 411 44.28 -21.32 11.79
N VAL A 412 43.51 -21.89 10.85
CA VAL A 412 44.05 -22.71 9.76
C VAL A 412 43.36 -22.31 8.45
N THR A 413 44.18 -21.95 7.50
CA THR A 413 43.88 -21.63 6.10
C THR A 413 43.72 -22.92 5.27
N SER A 414 42.77 -22.94 4.33
CA SER A 414 42.97 -23.27 2.91
C SER A 414 41.65 -23.64 2.20
N ALA A 415 41.40 -22.97 1.08
CA ALA A 415 40.49 -23.37 0.00
C ALA A 415 41.37 -23.71 -1.23
N PRO A 416 40.83 -24.03 -2.44
CA PRO A 416 39.52 -24.60 -2.80
C PRO A 416 39.69 -25.86 -3.69
N SER A 417 38.61 -26.60 -3.96
CA SER A 417 38.54 -27.52 -5.11
C SER A 417 37.08 -27.78 -5.55
N ALA A 418 36.78 -27.31 -6.76
CA ALA A 418 35.77 -27.82 -7.71
C ALA A 418 36.54 -28.00 -9.05
N PRO A 419 36.08 -28.72 -10.10
CA PRO A 419 34.67 -28.89 -10.49
C PRO A 419 34.34 -30.26 -11.17
N ALA A 420 33.18 -30.29 -11.86
CA ALA A 420 32.64 -31.28 -12.82
C ALA A 420 31.57 -32.22 -12.21
N ALA A 421 30.46 -32.56 -12.88
CA ALA A 421 29.86 -32.20 -14.16
C ALA A 421 28.38 -32.66 -14.15
N ALA A 422 27.55 -32.08 -15.03
CA ALA A 422 26.23 -32.60 -15.41
C ALA A 422 26.33 -33.99 -16.08
N PRO A 423 25.22 -34.74 -16.21
CA PRO A 423 24.53 -34.64 -17.50
C PRO A 423 22.99 -34.78 -17.48
N ALA A 424 22.43 -34.19 -18.54
CA ALA A 424 21.38 -34.70 -19.45
C ALA A 424 19.97 -35.07 -18.98
N SER A 425 19.04 -34.33 -19.59
CA SER A 425 17.66 -34.62 -19.95
C SER A 425 17.34 -36.08 -20.31
N ALA A 426 16.18 -36.54 -19.89
CA ALA A 426 15.36 -37.48 -20.66
C ALA A 426 13.86 -37.22 -20.44
N THR A 427 13.22 -36.85 -21.53
CA THR A 427 11.77 -36.76 -21.77
C THR A 427 11.14 -38.15 -21.65
N THR A 428 10.01 -38.31 -20.94
CA THR A 428 9.01 -39.30 -21.35
C THR A 428 7.58 -38.91 -20.94
N LEU A 429 6.76 -38.93 -21.99
CA LEU A 429 5.31 -38.92 -22.15
C LEU A 429 4.38 -39.02 -20.92
N VAL A 430 3.45 -38.08 -20.95
CA VAL A 430 2.08 -38.19 -20.41
C VAL A 430 1.32 -39.26 -21.20
N THR A 431 0.82 -40.28 -20.51
CA THR A 431 -0.32 -41.08 -20.98
C THR A 431 -1.44 -41.02 -19.97
N SER A 432 -2.51 -40.38 -20.43
CA SER A 432 -3.84 -40.33 -19.84
C SER A 432 -4.43 -41.74 -19.72
N VAL A 433 -4.96 -42.07 -18.54
CA VAL A 433 -6.04 -43.06 -18.41
C VAL A 433 -7.13 -42.47 -17.52
N ARG A 434 -8.22 -42.06 -18.16
CA ARG A 434 -9.52 -41.87 -17.53
C ARG A 434 -10.08 -43.25 -17.15
N SER A 435 -10.49 -43.41 -15.89
CA SER A 435 -11.51 -44.39 -15.52
C SER A 435 -12.66 -43.71 -14.79
N LYS A 436 -13.85 -44.05 -15.27
CA LYS A 436 -15.16 -43.51 -14.95
C LYS A 436 -15.77 -44.21 -13.73
N CYS A 437 -16.52 -43.40 -12.99
CA CYS A 437 -17.85 -43.65 -12.43
C CYS A 437 -18.07 -44.62 -11.24
N ALA A 438 -18.70 -44.01 -10.24
CA ALA A 438 -19.98 -44.38 -9.63
C ALA A 438 -19.96 -45.03 -8.23
N GLY A 439 -20.44 -44.22 -7.28
CA GLY A 439 -21.68 -44.54 -6.55
C GLY A 439 -21.51 -45.21 -5.19
N GLY A 440 -22.15 -44.63 -4.17
CA GLY A 440 -22.42 -45.35 -2.93
C GLY A 440 -22.47 -44.47 -1.70
N SER A 441 -23.66 -43.95 -1.41
CA SER A 441 -24.08 -43.30 -0.17
C SER A 441 -23.79 -44.14 1.08
N ASN A 442 -23.47 -43.49 2.19
CA ASN A 442 -24.35 -43.50 3.38
C ASN A 442 -23.85 -42.54 4.46
N ALA A 443 -24.81 -41.81 5.01
CA ALA A 443 -24.72 -41.04 6.23
C ALA A 443 -24.83 -41.96 7.45
N GLU A 444 -24.16 -41.61 8.53
CA GLU A 444 -24.68 -41.85 9.88
C GLU A 444 -24.07 -40.85 10.87
N ALA A 445 -24.79 -40.64 11.96
CA ALA A 445 -24.85 -39.40 12.70
C ALA A 445 -24.09 -39.43 14.03
N ALA A 446 -23.91 -38.21 14.55
CA ALA A 446 -24.05 -37.80 15.94
C ALA A 446 -22.87 -38.00 16.94
N SER A 447 -22.36 -36.82 17.35
CA SER A 447 -22.40 -36.30 18.74
C SER A 447 -21.52 -36.95 19.82
N SER A 448 -20.53 -36.20 20.31
CA SER A 448 -20.54 -35.52 21.63
C SER A 448 -19.10 -35.27 22.15
N ALA A 449 -18.87 -34.06 22.67
CA ALA A 449 -17.63 -33.57 23.28
C ALA A 449 -17.30 -34.29 24.62
N PRO A 450 -16.11 -34.16 25.25
CA PRO A 450 -15.57 -32.89 25.75
C PRO A 450 -14.05 -32.69 25.64
N ALA A 451 -13.63 -31.47 25.96
CA ALA A 451 -12.25 -31.00 26.03
C ALA A 451 -11.40 -31.73 27.09
N ALA A 452 -10.14 -32.01 26.75
CA ALA A 452 -9.06 -32.26 27.69
C ALA A 452 -7.75 -31.71 27.12
N ALA A 453 -7.01 -31.00 27.96
CA ALA A 453 -5.70 -30.43 27.67
C ALA A 453 -4.67 -31.51 27.29
N ALA A 454 -3.79 -31.19 26.32
CA ALA A 454 -2.54 -31.91 26.05
C ALA A 454 -1.51 -30.86 25.57
N SER A 455 -0.51 -30.46 26.35
CA SER A 455 0.78 -31.17 26.56
C SER A 455 1.42 -31.65 25.26
N GLY A 456 2.42 -30.89 24.78
CA GLY A 456 3.54 -31.34 23.95
C GLY A 456 3.22 -32.20 22.73
N ALA A 457 2.96 -31.58 21.58
CA ALA A 457 2.93 -32.28 20.30
C ALA A 457 4.37 -32.60 19.85
N VAL A 458 4.90 -33.73 20.33
CA VAL A 458 6.01 -34.42 19.68
C VAL A 458 5.45 -35.06 18.40
N GLY A 459 5.74 -34.48 17.24
CA GLY A 459 5.37 -35.05 15.94
C GLY A 459 4.67 -34.10 14.96
N ALA A 460 4.40 -32.84 15.33
CA ALA A 460 3.92 -31.86 14.37
C ALA A 460 5.07 -31.45 13.44
N THR A 461 4.84 -31.48 12.12
CA THR A 461 5.74 -30.91 11.12
C THR A 461 5.32 -29.47 10.80
N ALA A 462 6.28 -28.56 10.69
CA ALA A 462 6.05 -27.21 10.21
C ALA A 462 5.61 -27.24 8.74
N ALA A 463 4.50 -26.55 8.43
CA ALA A 463 4.03 -26.43 7.05
C ALA A 463 5.06 -25.70 6.17
N ARG A 464 4.89 -25.77 4.84
CA ARG A 464 5.67 -24.92 3.92
C ARG A 464 5.61 -23.47 4.38
N TYR A 465 6.77 -22.82 4.45
CA TYR A 465 6.95 -21.45 4.92
C TYR A 465 6.68 -21.18 6.42
N ALA A 466 6.33 -22.20 7.21
CA ALA A 466 6.26 -22.04 8.65
C ALA A 466 7.67 -22.04 9.29
N GLN A 467 7.77 -21.41 10.46
CA GLN A 467 8.98 -21.46 11.27
C GLN A 467 9.29 -22.92 11.65
N CYS A 468 10.55 -23.29 11.55
CA CYS A 468 11.05 -24.62 11.90
C CYS A 468 12.29 -24.57 12.81
N GLY A 469 12.63 -23.39 13.31
CA GLY A 469 13.79 -23.22 14.18
C GLY A 469 14.09 -21.75 14.44
N GLY A 470 15.13 -21.53 15.23
CA GLY A 470 15.55 -20.22 15.71
C GLY A 470 15.63 -20.15 17.23
N ASN A 471 16.45 -19.23 17.74
CA ASN A 471 16.61 -18.98 19.17
C ASN A 471 15.25 -18.68 19.83
N GLY A 472 14.92 -19.43 20.89
CA GLY A 472 13.65 -19.29 21.61
C GLY A 472 12.44 -19.97 20.98
N TYR A 473 12.58 -20.53 19.77
CA TYR A 473 11.49 -21.27 19.11
C TYR A 473 11.23 -22.62 19.81
N THR A 474 9.97 -22.88 20.17
CA THR A 474 9.53 -24.10 20.86
C THR A 474 8.59 -24.98 20.02
N GLY A 475 8.35 -24.60 18.76
CA GLY A 475 7.46 -25.32 17.85
C GLY A 475 8.14 -26.43 17.03
N PRO A 476 7.43 -26.96 16.01
CA PRO A 476 7.92 -27.99 15.10
C PRO A 476 9.28 -27.69 14.47
N THR A 477 10.30 -28.54 14.69
CA THR A 477 11.64 -28.36 14.09
C THR A 477 11.85 -29.13 12.78
N THR A 478 10.86 -29.93 12.38
CA THR A 478 10.88 -30.73 11.15
C THR A 478 9.83 -30.19 10.20
N CYS A 479 10.18 -30.02 8.93
CA CYS A 479 9.27 -29.52 7.91
C CYS A 479 8.38 -30.61 7.32
N ALA A 480 7.23 -30.20 6.78
CA ALA A 480 6.35 -31.05 6.00
C ALA A 480 7.11 -31.65 4.80
N GLU A 481 6.63 -32.80 4.32
CA GLU A 481 7.28 -33.55 3.23
C GLU A 481 7.57 -32.65 2.02
N GLY A 482 8.80 -32.74 1.49
CA GLY A 482 9.27 -31.92 0.38
C GLY A 482 9.95 -30.60 0.76
N TYR A 483 9.96 -30.23 2.05
CA TYR A 483 10.56 -29.00 2.54
C TYR A 483 11.70 -29.28 3.53
N THR A 484 12.67 -28.37 3.56
CA THR A 484 13.82 -28.43 4.46
C THR A 484 13.84 -27.22 5.37
N CYS A 485 14.25 -27.42 6.62
CA CYS A 485 14.38 -26.31 7.55
C CYS A 485 15.63 -25.51 7.22
N GLN A 486 15.43 -24.36 6.57
CA GLN A 486 16.51 -23.46 6.17
C GLN A 486 16.66 -22.36 7.21
N LYS A 487 17.83 -22.29 7.85
CA LYS A 487 18.16 -21.20 8.76
C LYS A 487 18.24 -19.90 7.98
N GLN A 488 17.38 -18.94 8.31
CA GLN A 488 17.41 -17.59 7.73
C GLN A 488 18.33 -16.69 8.55
N ASN A 489 18.15 -16.70 9.87
CA ASN A 489 19.04 -16.03 10.83
C ASN A 489 19.08 -16.82 12.16
N ASP A 490 19.75 -16.30 13.19
CA ASP A 490 19.88 -16.99 14.48
C ASP A 490 18.55 -17.23 15.21
N TRP A 491 17.53 -16.44 14.90
CA TRP A 491 16.23 -16.42 15.59
C TRP A 491 15.11 -17.01 14.73
N TYR A 492 15.37 -17.28 13.46
CA TYR A 492 14.36 -17.73 12.52
C TYR A 492 14.92 -18.72 11.50
N SER A 493 14.32 -19.90 11.44
CA SER A 493 14.50 -20.88 10.38
C SER A 493 13.13 -21.20 9.80
N GLN A 494 13.05 -21.41 8.49
CA GLN A 494 11.78 -21.59 7.78
C GLN A 494 11.81 -22.83 6.90
N CYS A 495 10.67 -23.49 6.77
CA CYS A 495 10.50 -24.58 5.81
C CYS A 495 10.47 -24.06 4.37
N GLN A 496 11.45 -24.47 3.56
CA GLN A 496 11.61 -24.08 2.15
C GLN A 496 11.90 -25.26 1.23
#